data_AF-A0A9D7SMA7-F1
#
_entry.id   AF-A0A9D7SMA7-F1
#
_cell.length_a   1.000
_cell.length_b   1.000
_cell.length_c   1.000
_cell.angle_alpha   90.00
_cell.angle_beta   90.00
_cell.angle_gamma   90.00
#
_symmetry.space_group_name_H-M   'P 1'
#
loop_
_entity.id
_entity.type
_entity.pdbx_description
1 polymer ?
#
loop_
_entity_poly.entity_id
_entity_poly.type
_entity_poly.pdbx_seq_one_letter_code
_entity_poly.pdbx_strand_id
1 'polypeptide(L)'
;MARNEAGRDVRGQLRALIGATAFAEHACARLVRDVEAEGYRLTKDMKGTVVSVYGGGEAYAVEFLGLEAGMAVVTIGAADLAGNAN
;
A
#
# COMPACT_ATOMS: atom_id res chain seq x y z
N MET A 1 -19.74 3.18 19.85
CA MET A 1 -18.30 3.19 19.50
C MET A 1 -17.59 2.24 20.46
N ALA A 2 -16.80 1.27 19.98
CA ALA A 2 -16.17 0.27 20.85
C ALA A 2 -14.94 0.86 21.55
N ARG A 3 -14.89 0.79 22.89
CA ARG A 3 -13.77 1.24 23.72
C ARG A 3 -13.16 0.06 24.48
N ASN A 4 -11.86 0.08 24.74
CA ASN A 4 -11.21 -0.93 25.59
C ASN A 4 -11.38 -0.62 27.09
N GLU A 5 -10.88 -1.50 27.95
CA GLU A 5 -10.95 -1.37 29.42
C GLU A 5 -10.29 -0.08 29.95
N ALA A 6 -9.35 0.50 29.19
CA ALA A 6 -8.71 1.79 29.49
C ALA A 6 -9.44 3.00 28.85
N GLY A 7 -10.64 2.81 28.30
CA GLY A 7 -11.44 3.87 27.68
C GLY A 7 -10.97 4.36 26.30
N ARG A 8 -9.96 3.73 25.70
CA ARG A 8 -9.40 4.10 24.39
C ARG A 8 -10.26 3.55 23.25
N ASP A 9 -10.33 4.27 22.13
CA ASP A 9 -11.07 3.83 20.94
C ASP A 9 -10.38 2.63 20.29
N VAL A 10 -11.10 1.52 20.25
CA VAL A 10 -10.60 0.25 19.70
C VAL A 10 -10.31 0.39 18.21
N ARG A 11 -11.09 1.19 17.46
CA ARG A 11 -10.85 1.41 16.03
C ARG A 11 -9.59 2.21 15.78
N GLY A 12 -9.34 3.27 16.56
CA GLY A 12 -8.09 4.02 16.53
C GLY A 12 -6.87 3.15 16.86
N GLN A 13 -7.00 2.25 17.84
CA GLN A 13 -5.92 1.32 18.19
C GLN A 13 -5.66 0.25 17.13
N LEU A 14 -6.71 -0.36 16.56
CA LEU A 14 -6.54 -1.27 15.44
C LEU A 14 -5.97 -0.55 14.22
N ARG A 15 -6.37 0.69 13.95
CA ARG A 15 -5.78 1.49 12.87
C ARG A 15 -4.30 1.79 13.13
N ALA A 16 -3.90 2.04 14.37
CA ALA A 16 -2.49 2.22 14.71
C ALA A 16 -1.69 0.90 14.61
N LEU A 17 -2.28 -0.24 15.00
CA LEU A 17 -1.64 -1.55 14.90
C LEU A 17 -1.54 -2.05 13.45
N ILE A 18 -2.62 -1.91 12.67
CA ILE A 18 -2.68 -2.28 11.25
C ILE A 18 -1.94 -1.26 10.38
N GLY A 19 -1.91 0.00 10.79
CA GLY A 19 -1.19 1.08 10.10
C GLY A 19 0.31 1.11 10.34
N ALA A 20 0.86 0.21 11.18
CA ALA A 20 2.25 0.30 11.65
C ALA A 20 3.14 -0.89 11.28
N THR A 21 2.86 -1.56 10.17
CA THR A 21 3.97 -2.13 9.38
C THR A 21 3.85 -1.59 7.98
N ALA A 22 4.47 -0.43 7.76
CA ALA A 22 4.74 0.03 6.41
C ALA A 22 5.37 -1.14 5.63
N PHE A 23 4.99 -1.29 4.36
CA PHE A 23 5.69 -2.26 3.52
C PHE A 23 7.17 -1.94 3.54
N ALA A 24 8.01 -2.93 3.80
CA ALA A 24 9.44 -2.75 3.67
C ALA A 24 9.79 -2.48 2.19
N GLU A 25 10.90 -1.78 1.95
CA GLU A 25 11.48 -1.76 0.62
C GLU A 25 11.76 -3.20 0.15
N HIS A 26 11.55 -3.42 -1.14
CA HIS A 26 11.57 -4.72 -1.83
C HIS A 26 10.45 -5.69 -1.42
N ALA A 27 9.49 -5.29 -0.58
CA ALA A 27 8.31 -6.09 -0.33
C ALA A 27 7.39 -6.13 -1.56
N CYS A 28 6.78 -7.29 -1.80
CA CYS A 28 5.71 -7.42 -2.78
C CYS A 28 4.41 -6.84 -2.23
N ALA A 29 3.84 -5.90 -2.97
CA ALA A 29 2.53 -5.34 -2.72
C ALA A 29 1.61 -5.60 -3.92
N ARG A 30 0.31 -5.47 -3.68
CA ARG A 30 -0.72 -5.68 -4.70
C ARG A 30 -1.77 -4.59 -4.62
N LEU A 31 -2.22 -4.11 -5.77
CA LEU A 31 -3.33 -3.16 -5.82
C LEU A 31 -4.64 -3.81 -5.38
N VAL A 32 -5.41 -3.10 -4.54
CA VAL A 32 -6.73 -3.55 -4.05
C VAL A 32 -7.89 -3.09 -4.94
N ARG A 33 -7.64 -2.14 -5.84
CA ARG A 33 -8.58 -1.55 -6.81
C ARG A 33 -7.83 -1.03 -8.03
N ASP A 34 -8.57 -0.65 -9.06
CA ASP A 34 -8.02 0.09 -10.19
C ASP A 34 -7.57 1.50 -9.76
N VAL A 35 -6.40 1.92 -10.26
CA VAL A 35 -5.78 3.21 -9.95
C VAL A 35 -5.28 3.85 -11.24
N GLU A 36 -5.61 5.13 -11.42
CA GLU A 36 -4.97 5.99 -12.42
C GLU A 36 -3.92 6.84 -11.70
N ALA A 37 -2.66 6.68 -12.08
CA ALA A 37 -1.54 7.39 -11.47
C ALA A 37 -0.44 7.61 -12.49
N GLU A 38 0.11 8.83 -12.53
CA GLU A 38 1.23 9.21 -13.39
C GLU A 38 1.02 8.86 -14.88
N GLY A 39 -0.23 8.92 -15.35
CA GLY A 39 -0.60 8.60 -16.74
C GLY A 39 -0.82 7.10 -17.01
N TYR A 40 -0.57 6.22 -16.04
CA TYR A 40 -0.83 4.80 -16.15
C TYR A 40 -2.17 4.41 -15.57
N ARG A 41 -2.82 3.44 -16.22
CA ARG A 41 -3.99 2.74 -15.67
C ARG A 41 -3.54 1.39 -15.10
N LEU A 42 -3.46 1.32 -13.79
CA LEU A 42 -3.07 0.13 -13.05
C LEU A 42 -4.32 -0.63 -12.60
N THR A 43 -4.34 -1.94 -12.84
CA THR A 43 -5.53 -2.75 -12.58
C THR A 43 -5.50 -3.35 -11.17
N LYS A 44 -6.69 -3.60 -10.62
CA LYS A 44 -6.86 -4.39 -9.41
C LYS A 44 -6.09 -5.71 -9.51
N ASP A 45 -5.53 -6.13 -8.37
CA ASP A 45 -4.75 -7.36 -8.21
C ASP A 45 -3.38 -7.34 -8.92
N MET A 46 -3.02 -6.25 -9.61
CA MET A 46 -1.68 -6.06 -10.16
C MET A 46 -0.65 -6.04 -9.03
N LYS A 47 0.41 -6.83 -9.19
CA LYS A 47 1.50 -6.95 -8.22
C LYS A 47 2.65 -6.02 -8.61
N GLY A 48 3.28 -5.45 -7.61
CA GLY A 48 4.48 -4.66 -7.77
C GLY A 48 5.43 -4.82 -6.59
N THR A 49 6.65 -4.33 -6.79
CA THR A 49 7.71 -4.33 -5.78
C THR A 49 7.85 -2.94 -5.21
N VAL A 50 7.74 -2.79 -3.89
CA VAL A 50 7.99 -1.50 -3.23
C VAL A 50 9.47 -1.14 -3.42
N VAL A 51 9.78 -0.01 -4.03
CA VAL A 51 11.17 0.46 -4.20
C VAL A 51 11.54 1.58 -3.24
N SER A 52 10.54 2.31 -2.70
CA SER A 52 10.77 3.31 -1.66
C SER A 52 9.52 3.54 -0.82
N VAL A 53 9.71 3.97 0.43
CA VAL A 53 8.65 4.25 1.40
C VAL A 53 8.64 5.74 1.74
N TYR A 54 7.48 6.38 1.59
CA TYR A 54 7.28 7.80 1.88
C TYR A 54 6.37 8.02 3.09
N GLY A 55 6.63 9.10 3.85
CA GLY A 55 5.80 9.49 4.98
C GLY A 55 5.68 8.42 6.08
N GLY A 56 6.67 7.52 6.20
CA GLY A 56 6.59 6.40 7.15
C GLY A 56 5.56 5.32 6.77
N GLY A 57 5.17 5.24 5.49
CA GLY A 57 4.23 4.24 4.97
C GLY A 57 2.89 4.80 4.52
N GLU A 58 2.76 6.12 4.38
CA GLU A 58 1.57 6.77 3.81
C GLU A 58 1.49 6.63 2.30
N ALA A 59 2.64 6.55 1.63
CA ALA A 59 2.76 6.31 0.20
C ALA A 59 4.04 5.51 -0.13
N TYR A 60 4.06 4.91 -1.31
CA TYR A 60 5.12 4.02 -1.77
C TYR A 60 5.43 4.28 -3.23
N ALA A 61 6.70 4.28 -3.59
CA ALA A 61 7.09 4.08 -4.98
C ALA A 61 7.05 2.57 -5.25
N VAL A 62 6.27 2.15 -6.24
CA VAL A 62 6.08 0.73 -6.56
C VAL A 62 6.45 0.49 -8.01
N GLU A 63 7.37 -0.44 -8.22
CA GLU A 63 7.73 -0.96 -9.54
C GLU A 63 6.69 -1.97 -10.00
N PHE A 64 6.10 -1.71 -11.17
CA PHE A 64 5.19 -2.60 -11.86
C PHE A 64 5.79 -3.05 -13.18
N LEU A 65 5.71 -4.35 -13.46
CA LEU A 65 6.15 -4.94 -14.72
C LEU A 65 4.99 -4.97 -15.74
N GLY A 66 5.33 -4.96 -17.04
CA GLY A 66 4.37 -5.11 -18.13
C GLY A 66 3.59 -3.84 -18.51
N LEU A 67 4.00 -2.68 -17.99
CA LEU A 67 3.47 -1.38 -18.43
C LEU A 67 4.27 -0.89 -19.64
N GLU A 68 3.57 -0.50 -20.71
CA GLU A 68 3.98 0.13 -22.00
C GLU A 68 5.44 -0.02 -22.51
N ALA A 69 6.46 0.26 -21.68
CA ALA A 69 7.89 0.12 -21.97
C ALA A 69 8.60 -1.05 -21.24
N GLY A 70 7.86 -1.92 -20.54
CA GLY A 70 8.37 -3.10 -19.83
C GLY A 70 8.29 -3.00 -18.31
N MET A 71 8.66 -1.85 -17.73
CA MET A 71 8.45 -1.55 -16.31
C MET A 71 8.20 -0.05 -16.09
N ALA A 72 7.48 0.29 -15.03
CA ALA A 72 7.37 1.66 -14.54
C ALA A 72 7.34 1.67 -13.00
N VAL A 73 7.89 2.73 -12.42
CA VAL A 73 7.78 3.01 -10.97
C VAL A 73 6.73 4.09 -10.80
N VAL A 74 5.70 3.82 -10.00
CA VAL A 74 4.55 4.72 -9.80
C VAL A 74 4.34 4.94 -8.31
N THR A 75 4.00 6.18 -7.93
CA THR A 75 3.68 6.54 -6.56
C THR A 75 2.24 6.13 -6.22
N ILE A 76 2.09 5.25 -5.23
CA ILE A 76 0.81 4.69 -4.81
C ILE A 76 0.56 4.96 -3.33
N GLY A 77 -0.66 5.37 -2.99
CA GLY A 77 -1.06 5.56 -1.60
C GLY A 77 -1.22 4.25 -0.85
N ALA A 78 -0.95 4.24 0.45
CA ALA A 78 -1.06 3.05 1.30
C ALA A 78 -2.44 2.38 1.24
N ALA A 79 -3.50 3.19 1.11
CA ALA A 79 -4.88 2.70 1.03
C ALA A 79 -5.17 1.87 -0.22
N ASP A 80 -4.32 1.97 -1.25
CA ASP A 80 -4.49 1.29 -2.53
C ASP A 80 -3.68 -0.01 -2.62
N LEU A 81 -2.88 -0.32 -1.59
CA LEU A 81 -2.00 -1.48 -1.54
C LEU A 81 -2.39 -2.45 -0.43
N ALA A 82 -2.23 -3.74 -0.72
CA ALA A 82 -2.23 -4.81 0.26
C ALA A 82 -0.90 -5.58 0.16
N GLY A 83 -0.41 -6.07 1.30
CA GLY A 83 0.71 -7.01 1.30
C GLY A 83 0.28 -8.33 0.65
N ASN A 84 1.19 -8.97 -0.08
CA ASN A 84 0.96 -10.38 -0.41
C ASN A 84 1.11 -11.20 0.87
N ALA A 85 0.01 -11.73 1.39
CA ALA A 85 0.08 -12.91 2.24
C ALA A 85 0.59 -14.05 1.35
N ASN A 86 1.77 -14.59 1.67
CA ASN A 86 2.23 -15.86 1.12
C ASN A 86 1.29 -16.99 1.54
#